data_AF-A0A1B0GM63-F1
#
_entry.id   AF-A0A1B0GM63-F1
#
_cell.length_a   1.000
_cell.length_b   1.000
_cell.length_c   1.000
_cell.angle_alpha   90.00
_cell.angle_beta   90.00
_cell.angle_gamma   90.00
#
_symmetry.space_group_name_H-M   'P 1'
#
loop_
_entity.id
_entity.type
_entity.pdbx_description
1 polymer ?
#
loop_
_entity_poly.entity_id
_entity_poly.type
_entity_poly.pdbx_seq_one_letter_code
_entity_poly.pdbx_strand_id
1 'polypeptide(L)' 'MDREKFGQDSTASFIEGEYVPLPGDEVSYRLCFIPPKYEKTQAIHVNITNLTPEVHTKWEEPPYH' A
#
# COMPACT_ATOMS: atom_id res chain seq x y z
N MET A 1 20.58 -13.75 -18.91
CA MET A 1 19.68 -14.62 -18.15
C MET A 1 18.81 -13.73 -17.31
N ASP A 2 17.52 -13.93 -17.49
CA ASP A 2 16.56 -12.86 -17.64
C ASP A 2 16.35 -12.08 -16.35
N ARG A 3 16.41 -10.74 -16.49
CA ARG A 3 15.93 -9.80 -15.50
C ARG A 3 14.41 -9.93 -15.55
N GLU A 4 13.90 -11.02 -15.00
CA GLU A 4 12.49 -11.25 -14.81
C GLU A 4 11.94 -9.99 -14.16
N LYS A 5 11.10 -9.30 -14.92
CA LYS A 5 10.24 -8.27 -14.40
C LYS A 5 9.41 -8.96 -13.31
N PHE A 6 9.86 -8.90 -12.07
CA PHE A 6 8.95 -8.92 -10.93
C PHE A 6 8.10 -7.65 -11.12
N GLY A 7 7.03 -7.82 -11.89
CA GLY A 7 6.17 -6.74 -12.32
C GLY A 7 5.71 -6.00 -11.09
N GLN A 8 5.90 -4.69 -11.09
CA GLN A 8 5.00 -3.73 -10.44
C GLN A 8 4.26 -4.29 -9.20
N ASP A 9 4.97 -4.74 -8.16
CA ASP A 9 4.36 -5.13 -6.90
C ASP A 9 4.48 -3.93 -5.96
N SER A 10 3.96 -2.75 -6.37
CA SER A 10 2.61 -2.30 -6.05
C SER A 10 2.20 -2.60 -4.62
N THR A 11 2.96 -2.10 -3.64
CA THR A 11 2.43 -1.86 -2.28
C THR A 11 1.07 -1.16 -2.34
N ALA A 12 0.86 -0.30 -3.35
CA ALA A 12 -0.41 0.33 -3.67
C ALA A 12 -1.55 -0.67 -4.00
N SER A 13 -1.27 -1.87 -4.54
CA SER A 13 -2.32 -2.84 -4.87
C SER A 13 -2.97 -3.47 -3.63
N PHE A 14 -2.27 -3.47 -2.50
CA PHE A 14 -2.81 -3.93 -1.22
C PHE A 14 -3.53 -2.83 -0.44
N ILE A 15 -3.40 -1.57 -0.86
CA ILE A 15 -4.03 -0.42 -0.24
C ILE A 15 -5.36 -0.15 -0.97
N GLU A 16 -6.44 -0.26 -0.22
CA GLU A 16 -7.78 0.07 -0.68
C GLU A 16 -8.05 1.56 -0.42
N GLY A 17 -8.85 2.19 -1.29
CA GLY A 17 -9.24 3.60 -1.15
C GLY A 17 -8.52 4.57 -2.09
N GLU A 18 -8.89 5.84 -2.01
CA GLU A 18 -8.45 6.87 -2.96
C GLU A 18 -7.19 7.63 -2.53
N TYR A 19 -6.84 7.61 -1.23
CA TYR A 19 -5.76 8.41 -0.67
C TYR A 19 -4.44 7.64 -0.57
N VAL A 20 -3.35 8.37 -0.79
CA VAL A 20 -2.00 7.91 -0.46
C VAL A 20 -1.83 7.92 1.07
N PRO A 21 -1.49 6.79 1.71
CA PRO A 21 -1.25 6.75 3.15
C PRO A 21 -0.04 7.62 3.53
N LEU A 22 -0.16 8.32 4.64
CA LEU A 22 0.93 9.08 5.26
C LEU A 22 1.34 8.45 6.61
N PRO A 23 2.59 8.66 7.05
CA PRO A 23 3.01 8.26 8.39
C PRO A 23 2.10 8.87 9.46
N GLY A 24 1.56 8.04 10.34
CA GLY A 24 0.65 8.46 11.41
C GLY A 24 -0.82 8.17 11.13
N ASP A 25 -1.18 7.79 9.89
CA ASP A 25 -2.51 7.27 9.61
C ASP A 25 -2.78 5.99 10.40
N GLU A 26 -4.01 5.86 10.87
CA GLU A 26 -4.47 4.58 11.41
C GLU A 26 -5.03 3.74 10.27
N VAL A 27 -4.64 2.47 10.23
CA VAL A 27 -5.06 1.54 9.19
C VAL A 27 -5.57 0.24 9.81
N SER A 28 -6.57 -0.34 9.16
CA SER A 28 -6.95 -1.74 9.34
C SER A 28 -6.33 -2.58 8.21
N TYR A 29 -5.84 -3.77 8.53
CA TYR A 29 -5.24 -4.68 7.55
C TYR A 29 -5.33 -6.14 8.01
N ARG A 30 -5.08 -7.07 7.09
CA ARG A 30 -4.82 -8.48 7.40
C ARG A 30 -3.35 -8.81 7.17
N LEU A 31 -2.80 -9.69 8.00
CA LEU A 31 -1.44 -10.22 7.78
C LEU A 31 -1.50 -11.41 6.83
N CYS A 32 -0.57 -11.44 5.87
CA CYS A 32 -0.33 -12.57 4.99
C CYS A 32 1.15 -12.94 5.03
N PHE A 33 1.46 -14.23 5.21
CA PHE A 33 2.83 -14.70 5.15
C PHE A 33 3.31 -14.78 3.71
N ILE A 34 4.53 -14.31 3.46
CA ILE A 34 5.11 -14.24 2.12
C ILE A 34 5.77 -15.59 1.79
N PRO A 35 5.29 -16.34 0.78
CA PRO A 35 5.94 -17.57 0.32
C PRO A 35 7.34 -17.31 -0.27
N PRO A 36 8.19 -18.34 -0.46
CA PRO A 36 7.97 -19.74 -0.13
C PRO A 36 8.37 -20.11 1.30
N LYS A 37 9.15 -19.26 1.98
CA LYS A 37 9.68 -19.54 3.32
C LYS A 37 8.74 -19.14 4.46
N TYR A 38 7.78 -18.25 4.19
CA TYR A 38 6.81 -17.77 5.18
C TYR A 38 7.44 -17.12 6.43
N GLU A 39 8.66 -16.59 6.31
CA GLU A 39 9.39 -15.94 7.42
C GLU A 39 9.02 -14.46 7.61
N LYS A 40 8.43 -13.85 6.56
CA LYS A 40 8.01 -12.45 6.55
C LYS A 40 6.50 -12.38 6.39
N THR A 41 5.92 -11.33 6.96
CA THR A 41 4.51 -10.99 6.75
C THR A 41 4.38 -9.70 5.98
N GLN A 42 3.35 -9.60 5.15
CA GLN A 42 2.89 -8.37 4.53
C GLN A 42 1.47 -8.05 5.01
N ALA A 43 1.17 -6.75 5.07
CA ALA A 43 -0.20 -6.29 5.26
C ALA A 43 -0.94 -6.33 3.91
N ILE A 44 -2.13 -6.90 3.89
CA ILE A 44 -3.01 -6.98 2.73
C ILE A 44 -4.38 -6.41 3.10
N HIS A 45 -5.15 -5.95 2.10
CA HIS A 45 -6.43 -5.27 2.32
C HIS A 45 -6.31 -4.13 3.34
N VAL A 46 -5.31 -3.27 3.10
CA VAL A 46 -5.01 -2.13 3.95
C VAL A 46 -6.04 -1.06 3.66
N ASN A 47 -6.84 -0.69 4.66
CA ASN A 47 -7.80 0.40 4.57
C ASN A 47 -7.50 1.45 5.64
N ILE A 48 -7.41 2.71 5.23
CA ILE A 48 -7.19 3.84 6.14
C ILE A 48 -8.48 4.05 6.95
N THR A 49 -8.36 4.00 8.27
CA THR A 49 -9.48 4.18 9.20
C THR A 49 -9.51 5.56 9.83
N ASN A 50 -8.35 6.20 9.97
CA ASN A 50 -8.23 7.58 10.44
C ASN A 50 -7.07 8.26 9.72
N LEU A 51 -7.37 9.36 9.03
CA LEU A 51 -6.36 10.19 8.36
C LEU A 51 -5.71 11.12 9.39
N THR A 52 -4.42 11.36 9.22
CA THR A 52 -3.78 12.47 9.92
C THR A 52 -4.39 13.83 9.50
N PRO A 53 -4.16 14.91 10.28
CA PRO A 53 -4.58 16.25 9.88
C PRO A 53 -3.80 16.85 8.69
N GLU A 54 -2.80 16.14 8.16
CA GLU A 54 -2.01 16.61 7.01
C GLU A 54 -2.82 16.56 5.71
N VAL A 55 -2.30 17.18 4.66
CA VAL A 55 -2.96 17.16 3.35
C VAL A 55 -2.57 15.90 2.61
N HIS A 56 -3.53 15.00 2.41
CA HIS A 56 -3.35 13.79 1.62
C HIS A 56 -3.58 14.06 0.13
N THR A 57 -2.78 13.42 -0.72
CA THR A 57 -3.02 13.35 -2.16
C THR A 57 -3.82 12.09 -2.51
N LYS A 58 -4.52 12.11 -3.64
CA LYS A 58 -5.20 10.93 -4.17
C LYS A 58 -4.34 10.22 -5.20
N TRP A 59 -4.47 8.90 -5.30
CA TRP A 59 -3.73 8.08 -6.28
C TRP A 59 -3.98 8.51 -7.73
N GLU A 60 -5.21 8.94 -8.02
CA GLU A 60 -5.67 9.35 -9.36
C GLU A 60 -5.46 10.86 -9.64
N GLU A 61 -4.98 11.64 -8.67
CA GLU A 61 -4.80 13.07 -8.86
C GLU A 61 -3.48 13.34 -9.63
N PRO A 62 -3.54 13.99 -10.80
CA PRO A 62 -2.34 14.32 -11.55
C PRO A 62 -1.52 15.38 -10.79
N PRO A 63 -0.18 15.29 -10.77
CA PRO A 63 0.68 16.13 -9.94
C PRO A 63 0.74 17.63 -10.33
N TYR A 64 -0.06 18.10 -11.31
CA TYR A 64 -0.02 19.48 -11.78
C TYR A 64 -1.42 19.97 -12.18
N HIS A 65 -1.85 21.06 -11.53
CA HIS A 65 -2.80 22.02 -12.05
C HIS A 65 -2.06 23.33 -12.33
#